data_AF-A0A6N2AUW5-F1
#
_entry.id   AF-A0A6N2AUW5-F1
#
_cell.length_a   1.000
_cell.length_b   1.000
_cell.length_c   1.000
_cell.angle_alpha   90.00
_cell.angle_beta   90.00
_cell.angle_gamma   90.00
#
_symmetry.space_group_name_H-M   'P 1'
#
loop_
_entity.id
_entity.type
_entity.pdbx_description
1 polymer ?
#
loop_
_entity_poly.entity_id
_entity_poly.type
_entity_poly.pdbx_seq_one_letter_code
_entity_poly.pdbx_strand_id
1 'polypeptide(L)'
;MDTIFFETHNKDNKLVKPETNAKYAEIQKLVQSDSFLTYIEVVENCFGPQCKSHVNVFCGGITDKELKGGNSSKAALLDRLNACEKENESLKRRMDELENKCERMDEMESKY
;
A
#
# COMPACT_ATOMS: atom_id res chain seq x y z
N MET A 1 3.29 9.85 -38.25
CA MET A 1 3.61 8.58 -37.57
C MET A 1 3.73 8.94 -36.11
N ASP A 2 2.71 8.61 -35.32
CA ASP A 2 2.71 8.92 -33.90
C ASP A 2 3.60 7.91 -33.19
N THR A 3 4.56 8.41 -32.43
CA THR A 3 5.54 7.60 -31.72
C THR A 3 4.85 6.91 -30.54
N ILE A 4 4.47 5.64 -30.73
CA ILE A 4 3.68 4.84 -29.77
C ILE A 4 4.52 4.42 -28.55
N PHE A 5 5.84 4.44 -28.65
CA PHE A 5 6.75 4.04 -27.57
C PHE A 5 7.69 5.17 -27.20
N PHE A 6 7.56 5.68 -25.98
CA PHE A 6 8.57 6.56 -25.39
C PHE A 6 9.68 5.68 -24.80
N GLU A 7 10.88 5.81 -25.35
CA GLU A 7 12.08 5.15 -24.83
C GLU A 7 12.41 5.74 -23.45
N THR A 8 12.08 5.01 -22.39
CA THR A 8 12.22 5.46 -21.00
C THR A 8 13.60 5.15 -20.41
N HIS A 9 14.32 4.17 -20.94
CA HIS A 9 15.64 3.75 -20.46
C HIS A 9 16.63 3.57 -21.61
N ASN A 10 17.87 4.01 -21.42
CA ASN A 10 19.00 3.59 -22.25
C ASN A 10 19.54 2.24 -21.74
N LYS A 11 20.32 1.54 -22.57
CA LYS A 11 21.00 0.26 -22.25
C LYS A 11 21.75 0.21 -20.90
N ASP A 12 22.04 1.37 -20.32
CA ASP A 12 22.78 1.53 -19.06
C ASP A 12 21.87 1.70 -17.82
N ASN A 13 20.58 1.34 -17.87
CA ASN A 13 19.58 1.60 -16.82
C ASN A 13 19.43 3.09 -16.43
N LYS A 14 19.94 4.01 -17.26
CA LYS A 14 19.77 5.45 -17.08
C LYS A 14 18.48 5.88 -17.75
N LEU A 15 17.59 6.46 -16.96
CA LEU A 15 16.32 7.01 -17.44
C LEU A 15 16.61 8.19 -18.40
N VAL A 16 15.97 8.18 -19.56
CA VAL A 16 16.32 9.04 -20.72
C VAL A 16 15.96 10.51 -20.49
N LYS A 17 14.98 10.82 -19.64
CA LYS A 17 14.56 12.20 -19.31
C LYS A 17 14.42 12.42 -17.80
N PRO A 18 14.96 13.54 -17.26
CA PRO A 18 14.85 13.87 -15.84
C PRO A 18 13.40 14.11 -15.38
N GLU A 19 12.54 14.54 -16.29
CA GLU A 19 11.10 14.71 -16.07
C GLU A 19 10.38 13.38 -15.74
N THR A 20 10.91 12.26 -16.24
CA THR A 20 10.41 10.91 -15.95
C THR A 20 10.78 10.45 -14.54
N ASN A 21 11.90 10.93 -13.98
CA ASN A 21 12.33 10.60 -12.61
C ASN A 21 11.43 11.27 -11.56
N ALA A 22 10.98 12.50 -11.83
CA ALA A 22 10.06 13.20 -10.93
C ALA A 22 8.73 12.46 -10.82
N LYS A 23 8.19 12.02 -11.96
CA LYS A 23 6.96 11.20 -12.01
C LYS A 23 7.13 9.85 -11.32
N TYR A 24 8.33 9.25 -11.38
CA TYR A 24 8.65 8.02 -10.65
C TYR A 24 8.55 8.19 -9.12
N ALA A 25 9.12 9.28 -8.59
CA ALA A 25 9.05 9.58 -7.16
C ALA A 25 7.61 9.85 -6.71
N GLU A 26 6.78 10.43 -7.59
CA GLU A 26 5.36 10.68 -7.33
C GLU A 26 4.54 9.37 -7.26
N ILE A 27 4.79 8.44 -8.19
CA ILE A 27 4.18 7.10 -8.16
C ILE A 27 4.55 6.34 -6.90
N GLN A 28 5.84 6.30 -6.54
CA GLN A 28 6.27 5.62 -5.30
C GLN A 28 5.61 6.22 -4.06
N LYS A 29 5.47 7.55 -4.00
CA LYS A 29 4.74 8.21 -2.91
C LYS A 29 3.27 7.82 -2.87
N LEU A 30 2.58 7.81 -4.01
CA LEU A 30 1.17 7.45 -4.12
C LEU A 30 0.89 6.01 -3.70
N VAL A 31 1.72 5.06 -4.17
CA VAL A 31 1.61 3.64 -3.78
C VAL A 31 1.89 3.43 -2.29
N GLN A 32 2.79 4.21 -1.70
CA GLN A 32 3.07 4.16 -0.26
C GLN A 32 1.98 4.82 0.59
N SER A 33 1.34 5.88 0.09
CA SER A 33 0.29 6.59 0.83
C SER A 33 -1.06 5.90 0.77
N ASP A 34 -1.39 5.27 -0.36
CA ASP A 34 -2.70 4.67 -0.58
C ASP A 34 -2.58 3.29 -1.25
N SER A 35 -2.56 2.24 -0.41
CA SER A 35 -2.40 0.87 -0.87
C SER A 35 -3.63 0.29 -1.56
N PHE A 36 -4.74 1.03 -1.60
CA PHE A 36 -5.99 0.59 -2.24
C PHE A 36 -6.08 1.00 -3.71
N LEU A 37 -5.26 1.96 -4.15
CA LEU A 37 -5.25 2.37 -5.55
C LEU A 37 -4.72 1.25 -6.44
N THR A 38 -5.44 1.00 -7.53
CA THR A 38 -4.99 0.06 -8.55
C THR A 38 -3.81 0.65 -9.32
N TYR A 39 -2.96 -0.22 -9.86
CA TYR A 39 -1.80 0.21 -10.64
C TYR A 39 -2.18 1.16 -11.80
N ILE A 40 -3.35 0.97 -12.41
CA ILE A 40 -3.85 1.82 -13.49
C ILE A 40 -4.18 3.23 -12.98
N GLU A 41 -4.90 3.34 -11.86
CA GLU A 41 -5.27 4.64 -11.27
C GLU A 41 -4.03 5.44 -10.85
N VAL A 42 -3.01 4.78 -10.29
CA VAL A 42 -1.75 5.43 -9.90
C VAL A 42 -1.02 5.98 -11.13
N VAL A 43 -0.97 5.20 -12.22
CA VAL A 43 -0.34 5.63 -13.47
C VAL A 43 -1.13 6.76 -14.13
N GLU A 44 -2.46 6.69 -14.15
CA GLU A 44 -3.32 7.74 -14.69
C GLU A 44 -3.20 9.05 -13.91
N ASN A 45 -3.00 8.99 -12.60
CA ASN A 45 -2.81 10.19 -11.78
C ASN A 45 -1.50 10.93 -12.12
N CYS A 46 -0.43 10.21 -12.45
CA CYS A 46 0.89 10.80 -12.76
C CYS A 46 1.10 11.14 -14.25
N PHE A 47 0.44 10.41 -15.15
CA PHE A 47 0.64 10.55 -16.60
C PHE A 47 -0.61 11.03 -17.34
N GLY A 48 -1.72 11.22 -16.65
CA GLY A 48 -3.02 11.53 -17.24
C GLY A 48 -3.76 10.28 -17.74
N PRO A 49 -5.03 10.44 -18.18
CA PRO A 49 -5.88 9.34 -18.63
C PRO A 49 -5.17 8.44 -19.65
N GLN A 50 -5.16 7.13 -19.41
CA GLN A 50 -4.49 6.15 -20.27
C GLN A 50 -5.52 5.49 -21.18
N CYS A 51 -5.18 5.30 -22.46
CA CYS A 51 -6.03 4.53 -23.35
C CYS A 51 -5.92 3.04 -22.99
N LYS A 52 -7.02 2.34 -22.73
CA LYS A 52 -6.99 0.89 -22.39
C LYS A 52 -6.25 0.02 -23.42
N SER A 53 -6.19 0.45 -24.69
CA SER A 53 -5.46 -0.22 -25.78
C SER A 53 -3.97 0.16 -25.84
N HIS A 54 -3.62 1.35 -25.35
CA HIS A 54 -2.29 1.91 -25.31
C HIS A 54 -2.10 2.56 -23.95
N VAL A 55 -1.98 1.70 -22.93
CA VAL A 55 -1.43 2.18 -21.68
C VAL A 55 0.03 2.52 -22.03
N ASN A 56 0.51 3.71 -21.65
CA ASN A 56 1.94 3.99 -21.58
C ASN A 56 2.52 3.08 -20.49
N VAL A 57 2.59 1.78 -20.78
CA VAL A 57 3.20 0.80 -19.89
C VAL A 57 4.69 0.93 -20.10
N PHE A 58 5.40 1.08 -19.00
CA PHE A 58 6.84 0.93 -18.92
C PHE A 58 7.30 -0.28 -19.75
N CYS A 59 7.98 -0.04 -20.87
CA CYS A 59 8.62 -1.09 -21.68
C CYS A 59 10.00 -1.47 -21.09
N GLY A 60 10.04 -1.59 -19.76
CA GLY A 60 11.20 -1.84 -18.91
C GLY A 60 10.66 -1.98 -17.50
N GLY A 61 10.00 -3.11 -17.25
CA GLY A 61 9.09 -3.29 -16.13
C GLY A 61 9.69 -2.86 -14.79
N ILE A 62 9.09 -1.85 -14.18
CA ILE A 62 9.24 -1.63 -12.74
C ILE A 62 8.71 -2.91 -12.10
N THR A 63 9.59 -3.68 -11.48
CA THR A 63 9.14 -4.88 -10.79
C THR A 63 8.32 -4.46 -9.57
N ASP A 64 7.29 -5.24 -9.22
CA ASP A 64 6.52 -5.06 -7.97
C ASP A 64 7.41 -4.84 -6.73
N LYS A 65 8.64 -5.36 -6.79
CA LYS A 65 9.69 -5.23 -5.77
C LYS A 65 10.24 -3.80 -5.62
N GLU A 66 10.33 -3.04 -6.71
CA GLU A 66 10.81 -1.64 -6.72
C GLU A 66 9.69 -0.66 -6.33
N LEU A 67 8.44 -1.01 -6.62
CA LEU A 67 7.25 -0.24 -6.25
C LEU A 67 6.90 -0.36 -4.78
N LYS A 68 7.04 -1.55 -4.19
CA LYS A 68 6.64 -1.81 -2.80
C LYS A 68 7.69 -1.47 -1.74
N GLY A 69 8.81 -0.86 -2.14
CA GLY A 69 9.84 -0.33 -1.24
C GLY A 69 10.30 -1.33 -0.19
N GLY A 70 11.31 -2.15 -0.51
CA GLY A 70 12.00 -2.99 0.49
C GLY A 70 11.04 -3.84 1.30
N ASN A 71 10.44 -4.84 0.65
CA ASN A 71 9.60 -5.82 1.30
C ASN A 71 10.35 -6.46 2.49
N SER A 72 9.84 -6.20 3.69
CA SER A 72 10.03 -7.09 4.83
C SER A 72 9.82 -8.52 4.34
N SER A 73 10.75 -9.42 4.65
CA SER A 73 10.66 -10.83 4.23
C SER A 73 9.27 -11.37 4.53
N LYS A 74 8.74 -12.24 3.67
CA LYS A 74 7.43 -12.89 3.89
C LYS A 74 7.30 -13.45 5.32
N ALA A 75 8.40 -13.94 5.89
CA ALA A 75 8.48 -14.38 7.28
C ALA A 75 8.21 -13.25 8.29
N ALA A 76 8.87 -12.11 8.14
CA ALA A 76 8.70 -10.97 9.05
C ALA A 76 7.31 -10.32 8.95
N LEU A 77 6.64 -10.41 7.79
CA LEU A 77 5.23 -10.02 7.68
C LEU A 77 4.30 -10.99 8.42
N LEU A 78 4.53 -12.29 8.31
CA LEU A 78 3.76 -13.31 9.06
C LEU A 78 3.97 -13.17 10.57
N ASP A 79 5.19 -12.90 11.02
CA ASP A 79 5.48 -12.69 12.43
C ASP A 79 4.74 -11.47 12.99
N ARG A 80 4.70 -10.37 12.23
CA ARG A 80 3.96 -9.16 12.60
C ARG A 80 2.45 -9.40 12.62
N LEU A 81 1.93 -10.17 11.67
CA LEU A 81 0.51 -10.53 11.63
C LEU A 81 0.11 -11.37 12.85
N ASN A 82 0.87 -12.43 13.15
CA ASN A 82 0.63 -13.28 14.32
C ASN A 82 0.73 -12.50 15.65
N ALA A 83 1.66 -11.55 15.75
CA ALA A 83 1.78 -10.70 16.94
C ALA A 83 0.53 -9.80 17.11
N CYS A 84 0.07 -9.20 16.02
CA CYS A 84 -1.12 -8.35 16.01
C CYS A 84 -2.40 -9.14 16.37
N GLU A 85 -2.55 -10.36 15.86
CA GLU A 85 -3.68 -11.23 16.19
C GLU A 85 -3.72 -11.57 17.68
N LYS A 86 -2.58 -11.95 18.28
CA LYS A 86 -2.48 -12.22 19.72
C LYS A 86 -2.81 -10.99 20.58
N GLU A 87 -2.35 -9.82 20.15
CA GLU A 87 -2.67 -8.57 20.84
C GLU A 87 -4.17 -8.29 20.79
N ASN A 88 -4.81 -8.44 19.63
CA ASN A 88 -6.25 -8.26 19.47
C ASN A 88 -7.07 -9.23 20.33
N GLU A 89 -6.69 -10.52 20.40
CA GLU A 89 -7.34 -11.49 21.28
C GLU A 89 -7.22 -11.10 22.76
N SER A 90 -6.05 -10.63 23.18
CA SER A 90 -5.80 -10.16 24.54
C SER A 90 -6.65 -8.93 24.87
N LEU A 91 -6.72 -7.96 23.96
CA LEU A 91 -7.55 -6.77 24.12
C LEU A 91 -9.03 -7.11 24.19
N LYS A 92 -9.51 -8.00 23.33
CA LYS A 92 -10.90 -8.47 23.36
C LYS A 92 -11.26 -9.11 24.70
N ARG A 93 -10.41 -10.00 25.22
CA ARG A 93 -10.62 -10.61 26.54
C ARG A 93 -10.69 -9.57 27.66
N ARG A 94 -9.79 -8.57 27.64
CA ARG A 94 -9.79 -7.49 28.64
C ARG A 94 -11.03 -6.62 28.55
N MET A 95 -11.56 -6.42 27.35
CA MET A 95 -12.80 -5.67 27.12
C MET A 95 -14.00 -6.43 27.70
N ASP A 96 -14.14 -7.72 27.39
CA ASP A 96 -15.21 -8.57 27.92
C ASP A 96 -15.17 -8.62 29.47
N GLU A 97 -13.96 -8.70 30.04
CA GLU A 97 -13.76 -8.73 31.50
C GLU A 97 -14.08 -7.38 32.17
N LEU A 98 -13.87 -6.27 31.46
CA LEU A 98 -14.22 -4.94 31.92
C LEU A 98 -15.74 -4.72 31.85
N GLU A 99 -16.38 -5.14 30.76
CA GLU A 99 -17.83 -5.06 30.55
C GLU A 99 -18.57 -5.81 31.66
N ASN A 100 -18.17 -7.05 31.96
CA ASN A 100 -18.73 -7.83 33.06
C ASN A 100 -18.57 -7.12 34.43
N LYS A 101 -17.42 -6.47 34.68
CA LYS A 101 -17.21 -5.71 35.92
C LYS A 101 -18.15 -4.51 36.02
N CYS A 102 -18.39 -3.80 34.92
CA CYS A 102 -19.34 -2.69 34.87
C CYS A 102 -20.77 -3.18 35.15
N GLU A 103 -21.22 -4.24 34.48
CA GLU A 103 -22.56 -4.82 34.70
C GLU A 103 -22.80 -5.19 36.17
N ARG A 104 -21.82 -5.82 36.82
CA ARG A 104 -21.93 -6.15 38.25
C ARG A 104 -21.95 -4.92 39.17
N MET A 105 -21.27 -3.83 38.79
CA MET A 105 -21.34 -2.58 39.55
C MET A 105 -22.72 -1.94 39.39
N ASP A 106 -23.25 -1.86 38.17
CA ASP A 106 -24.57 -1.30 37.88
C ASP A 106 -25.68 -2.08 38.61
N GLU A 107 -25.55 -3.41 38.70
CA GLU A 107 -26.45 -4.28 39.48
C GLU A 107 -26.37 -4.04 40.99
N MET A 108 -25.20 -3.69 41.52
CA MET A 108 -25.04 -3.35 42.94
C MET A 108 -25.57 -1.94 43.24
N GLU A 109 -25.40 -1.00 42.31
CA GLU A 109 -25.89 0.37 42.43
C GLU A 109 -27.42 0.44 42.36
N SER A 110 -28.04 -0.43 41.56
CA SER A 110 -29.52 -0.54 41.47
C SER A 110 -30.20 -1.17 42.70
N LYS A 111 -29.42 -1.74 43.63
CA LYS A 111 -29.93 -2.38 44.87
C LYS A 111 -29.94 -1.45 46.08
N TYR A 112 -29.41 -0.23 45.95
CA TYR A 112 -29.45 0.84 46.95
C TYR A 112 -30.43 1.95 46.52
#